data_AF-A0A0P9TDA4-F1
#
_entry.id   AF-A0A0P9TDA4-F1
#
_cell.length_a   1.000
_cell.length_b   1.000
_cell.length_c   1.000
_cell.angle_alpha   90.00
_cell.angle_beta   90.00
_cell.angle_gamma   90.00
#
_symmetry.space_group_name_H-M   'P 1'
#
loop_
_entity.id
_entity.type
_entity.pdbx_description
1 polymer ?
#
loop_
_entity_poly.entity_id
_entity_poly.type
_entity_poly.pdbx_seq_one_letter_code
_entity_poly.pdbx_strand_id
1 'polypeptide(L)'
;MPPMAANANIEESRSARFALRCAAWAERWFPDSWVFAALAVVIVTLATLAIGARPAEAAKAFGDGFWSLIPFTMQMAFVVIGGYVVASSPPAVRLIDRLALVPRNGRSAVAWVALISMLASLLNWGLSLVFGGLLVRALARRTDLRMDYRAAGAAAYLGLGAVWALGLSSSAAQLQANPASLPPSILAITGVIPFTETIFLWQ
;
A
#
# COMPACT_ATOMS: atom_id res chain seq x y z
N MET A 1 -34.02 -25.47 23.19
CA MET A 1 -32.95 -24.66 22.58
C MET A 1 -31.74 -24.70 23.51
N PRO A 2 -30.64 -25.38 23.18
CA PRO A 2 -29.41 -25.26 23.96
C PRO A 2 -28.68 -23.95 23.59
N PRO A 3 -27.97 -23.31 24.54
CA PRO A 3 -27.33 -22.03 24.32
C PRO A 3 -26.08 -22.17 23.45
N MET A 4 -25.81 -21.12 22.65
CA MET A 4 -24.63 -20.94 21.81
C MET A 4 -23.34 -20.86 22.65
N ALA A 5 -22.78 -22.00 23.04
CA ALA A 5 -21.45 -22.08 23.62
C ALA A 5 -20.39 -22.24 22.52
N ALA A 6 -20.02 -21.15 21.86
CA ALA A 6 -18.89 -21.14 20.91
C ALA A 6 -18.21 -19.77 20.71
N ASN A 7 -18.32 -18.84 21.67
CA ASN A 7 -17.78 -17.47 21.53
C ASN A 7 -16.84 -17.02 22.66
N ALA A 8 -16.18 -17.96 23.34
CA ALA A 8 -15.03 -17.65 24.20
C ALA A 8 -13.82 -18.37 23.60
N ASN A 9 -12.73 -17.65 23.30
CA ASN A 9 -11.32 -18.11 23.16
C ASN A 9 -10.53 -17.54 21.96
N ILE A 10 -11.13 -16.77 21.04
CA ILE A 10 -10.32 -16.13 19.96
C ILE A 10 -9.43 -15.00 20.54
N GLU A 11 -9.89 -14.34 21.60
CA GLU A 11 -9.10 -13.34 22.35
C GLU A 11 -7.94 -13.97 23.16
N GLU A 12 -7.98 -15.29 23.44
CA GLU A 12 -6.98 -15.96 24.30
C GLU A 12 -5.77 -16.53 23.55
N SER A 13 -5.78 -16.54 22.21
CA SER A 13 -4.63 -17.04 21.46
C SER A 13 -3.38 -16.20 21.76
N ARG A 14 -2.23 -16.87 21.96
CA ARG A 14 -0.93 -16.22 22.19
C ARG A 14 -0.60 -15.22 21.08
N SER A 15 -0.92 -15.54 19.83
CA SER A 15 -0.72 -14.66 18.69
C SER A 15 -1.64 -13.44 18.71
N ALA A 16 -2.89 -13.61 19.15
CA ALA A 16 -3.84 -12.51 19.28
C ALA A 16 -3.39 -11.51 20.35
N ARG A 17 -2.97 -12.01 21.52
CA ARG A 17 -2.42 -11.16 22.59
C ARG A 17 -1.13 -10.47 22.18
N PHE A 18 -0.26 -11.16 21.45
CA PHE A 18 0.96 -10.54 20.90
C PHE A 18 0.63 -9.41 19.93
N ALA A 19 -0.26 -9.65 18.96
CA ALA A 19 -0.68 -8.64 18.00
C ALA A 19 -1.31 -7.41 18.68
N LEU A 20 -2.18 -7.61 19.67
CA LEU A 20 -2.79 -6.51 20.44
C LEU A 20 -1.76 -5.72 21.24
N ARG A 21 -0.75 -6.38 21.83
CA ARG A 21 0.35 -5.69 22.52
C ARG A 21 1.20 -4.87 21.57
N CYS A 22 1.51 -5.39 20.38
CA CYS A 22 2.23 -4.65 19.36
C CYS A 22 1.43 -3.42 18.89
N ALA A 23 0.13 -3.58 18.66
CA ALA A 23 -0.77 -2.47 18.31
C ALA A 23 -0.80 -1.40 19.41
N ALA A 24 -1.03 -1.79 20.66
CA ALA A 24 -1.07 -0.85 21.79
C ALA A 24 0.27 -0.14 22.02
N TRP A 25 1.40 -0.81 21.76
CA TRP A 25 2.71 -0.16 21.79
C TRP A 25 2.86 0.84 20.65
N ALA A 26 2.50 0.46 19.42
CA ALA A 26 2.60 1.35 18.27
C ALA A 26 1.67 2.57 18.41
N GLU A 27 0.42 2.39 18.80
CA GLU A 27 -0.52 3.51 19.02
C GLU A 27 -0.03 4.50 20.09
N ARG A 28 0.71 4.01 21.09
CA ARG A 28 1.23 4.86 22.18
C ARG A 28 2.54 5.56 21.84
N TRP A 29 3.42 4.90 21.08
CA TRP A 29 4.81 5.35 20.91
C TRP A 29 5.20 5.69 19.49
N PHE A 30 4.45 5.26 18.48
CA PHE A 30 4.74 5.57 17.09
C PHE A 30 4.39 7.04 16.85
N PRO A 31 5.39 7.91 16.59
CA PRO A 31 5.13 9.34 16.46
C PRO A 31 4.32 9.61 15.21
N ASP A 32 3.52 10.67 15.26
CA ASP A 32 2.83 11.17 14.08
C ASP A 32 3.85 11.56 12.99
N SER A 33 3.52 11.27 11.73
CA SER A 33 4.40 11.58 10.59
C SER A 33 4.74 13.06 10.49
N TRP A 34 3.85 13.94 10.95
CA TRP A 34 4.09 15.38 11.06
C TRP A 34 5.26 15.71 12.00
N VAL A 35 5.43 14.97 13.10
CA VAL A 35 6.53 15.20 14.05
C VAL A 35 7.88 14.95 13.37
N PHE A 36 7.99 13.88 12.59
CA PHE A 36 9.19 13.59 11.82
C PHE A 36 9.46 14.66 10.76
N ALA A 37 8.42 15.12 10.07
CA ALA A 37 8.54 16.20 9.09
C ALA A 37 9.02 17.50 9.74
N ALA A 38 8.41 17.92 10.86
CA ALA A 38 8.79 19.12 11.60
C ALA A 38 10.24 19.02 12.11
N LEU A 39 10.62 17.87 12.67
CA LEU A 39 11.98 17.62 13.14
C LEU A 39 13.00 17.68 11.98
N ALA A 40 12.67 17.09 10.84
CA ALA A 40 13.52 17.14 9.65
C ALA A 40 13.72 18.59 9.17
N VAL A 41 12.67 19.41 9.16
CA VAL A 41 12.77 20.84 8.81
C VAL A 41 13.72 21.58 9.76
N VAL A 42 13.60 21.34 11.07
CA VAL A 42 14.49 21.96 12.06
C VAL A 42 15.94 21.52 11.85
N ILE A 43 16.18 20.20 11.75
CA ILE A 43 17.53 19.64 11.59
C ILE A 43 18.18 20.16 10.31
N VAL A 44 17.47 20.08 9.17
CA VAL A 44 17.99 20.56 7.89
C VAL A 44 18.25 22.06 7.95
N THR A 45 17.34 22.86 8.53
CA THR A 45 17.54 24.31 8.68
C THR A 45 18.81 24.61 9.49
N LEU A 46 18.99 23.97 10.64
CA LEU A 46 20.18 24.13 11.49
C LEU A 46 21.47 23.71 10.76
N ALA A 47 21.42 22.60 10.02
CA ALA A 47 22.55 22.13 9.22
C ALA A 47 22.93 23.14 8.12
N THR A 48 21.94 23.67 7.39
CA THR A 48 22.18 24.66 6.32
C THR A 48 22.75 25.97 6.87
N LEU A 49 22.30 26.41 8.04
CA LEU A 49 22.89 27.58 8.72
C LEU A 49 24.32 27.30 9.21
N ALA A 50 24.59 26.10 9.74
CA ALA A 50 25.91 25.71 10.22
C ALA A 50 26.97 25.67 9.11
N ILE A 51 26.58 25.38 7.86
CA ILE A 51 27.47 25.44 6.68
C ILE A 51 27.57 26.85 6.07
N GLY A 52 26.99 27.87 6.71
CA GLY A 52 27.17 29.28 6.35
C GLY A 52 26.13 29.85 5.38
N ALA A 53 25.04 29.13 5.08
CA ALA A 53 23.97 29.69 4.26
C ALA A 53 23.20 30.79 5.00
N ARG A 54 22.67 31.76 4.26
CA ARG A 54 21.85 32.82 4.86
C ARG A 54 20.47 32.27 5.24
N PRO A 55 19.84 32.72 6.33
CA PRO A 55 18.49 32.27 6.70
C PRO A 55 17.46 32.43 5.58
N ALA A 56 17.56 33.50 4.78
CA ALA A 56 16.70 33.73 3.62
C ALA A 56 16.87 32.67 2.52
N GLU A 57 18.08 32.15 2.32
CA GLU A 57 18.37 31.11 1.33
C GLU A 57 17.78 29.77 1.77
N ALA A 58 17.92 29.42 3.06
CA ALA A 58 17.30 28.23 3.64
C ALA A 58 15.76 28.28 3.53
N ALA A 59 15.16 29.43 3.86
CA ALA A 59 13.72 29.63 3.74
C ALA A 59 13.23 29.53 2.28
N LYS A 60 13.98 30.13 1.34
CA LYS A 60 13.67 30.04 -0.09
C LYS A 60 13.76 28.60 -0.60
N ALA A 61 14.82 27.88 -0.25
CA ALA A 61 15.00 26.49 -0.67
C ALA A 61 13.88 25.58 -0.14
N PHE A 62 13.44 25.77 1.11
CA PHE A 62 12.30 25.06 1.66
C PHE A 62 11.00 25.39 0.90
N GLY A 63 10.75 26.68 0.65
CA GLY A 63 9.56 27.13 -0.09
C GLY A 63 9.51 26.54 -1.50
N ASP A 64 10.61 26.64 -2.25
CA ASP A 64 10.72 26.08 -3.61
C ASP A 64 10.46 24.56 -3.60
N GLY A 65 10.99 23.84 -2.61
CA GLY A 65 10.76 22.41 -2.42
C GLY A 65 9.30 22.07 -2.08
N PHE A 66 8.67 22.82 -1.17
CA PHE A 66 7.28 22.57 -0.75
C PHE A 66 6.29 22.62 -1.92
N TRP A 67 6.41 23.64 -2.78
CA TRP A 67 5.53 23.78 -3.94
C TRP A 67 5.70 22.65 -4.97
N SER A 68 6.91 22.08 -5.07
CA SER A 68 7.17 20.93 -5.95
C SER A 68 6.45 19.64 -5.52
N LEU A 69 6.02 19.54 -4.25
CA LEU A 69 5.32 18.36 -3.71
C LEU A 69 3.83 18.36 -4.05
N ILE A 70 3.25 19.48 -4.46
CA ILE A 70 1.80 19.55 -4.77
C ILE A 70 1.43 18.64 -5.95
N PRO A 71 2.11 18.69 -7.12
CA PRO A 71 1.83 17.78 -8.23
C PRO A 71 1.97 16.31 -7.81
N PHE A 72 3.03 15.98 -7.07
CA PHE A 72 3.24 14.63 -6.55
C PHE A 72 2.10 14.17 -5.64
N THR A 73 1.68 15.02 -4.70
CA THR A 73 0.57 14.72 -3.78
C THR A 73 -0.73 14.52 -4.54
N MET A 74 -1.01 15.35 -5.54
CA MET A 74 -2.18 15.23 -6.41
C MET A 74 -2.16 13.91 -7.19
N GLN A 75 -1.02 13.53 -7.78
CA GLN A 75 -0.85 12.26 -8.47
C GLN A 75 -1.15 11.08 -7.54
N MET A 76 -0.58 11.07 -6.33
CA MET A 76 -0.83 10.02 -5.35
C MET A 76 -2.29 9.96 -4.91
N ALA A 77 -2.96 11.11 -4.72
CA ALA A 77 -4.38 11.16 -4.40
C ALA A 77 -5.24 10.55 -5.52
N PHE A 78 -4.97 10.88 -6.78
CA PHE A 78 -5.67 10.29 -7.92
C PHE A 78 -5.46 8.77 -8.04
N VAL A 79 -4.25 8.27 -7.75
CA VAL A 79 -3.99 6.83 -7.74
C VAL A 79 -4.86 6.12 -6.71
N VAL A 80 -4.95 6.65 -5.49
CA VAL A 80 -5.74 6.05 -4.40
C VAL A 80 -7.24 6.15 -4.67
N ILE A 81 -7.74 7.34 -5.02
CA ILE A 81 -9.16 7.57 -5.31
C ILE A 81 -9.59 6.76 -6.54
N GLY A 82 -8.79 6.79 -7.60
CA GLY A 82 -9.05 6.01 -8.82
C GLY A 82 -9.09 4.51 -8.53
N GLY A 83 -8.13 3.99 -7.75
CA GLY A 83 -8.13 2.60 -7.29
C GLY A 83 -9.41 2.24 -6.54
N TYR A 84 -9.86 3.10 -5.62
CA TYR A 84 -11.10 2.90 -4.87
C TYR A 84 -12.36 2.94 -5.76
N VAL A 85 -12.48 3.94 -6.63
CA VAL A 85 -13.63 4.10 -7.54
C VAL A 85 -13.76 2.90 -8.48
N VAL A 86 -12.63 2.43 -9.02
CA VAL A 86 -12.61 1.23 -9.86
C VAL A 86 -12.99 -0.02 -9.06
N ALA A 87 -12.42 -0.23 -7.87
CA ALA A 87 -12.71 -1.39 -7.02
C ALA A 87 -14.16 -1.47 -6.56
N SER A 88 -14.80 -0.31 -6.34
CA SER A 88 -16.19 -0.19 -5.88
C SER A 88 -17.22 -0.13 -7.01
N SER A 89 -16.76 -0.11 -8.27
CA SER A 89 -17.65 -0.05 -9.44
C SER A 89 -18.50 -1.33 -9.60
N PRO A 90 -19.70 -1.25 -10.21
CA PRO A 90 -20.54 -2.42 -10.42
C PRO A 90 -19.86 -3.59 -11.16
N PRO A 91 -19.02 -3.37 -12.19
CA PRO A 91 -18.24 -4.45 -12.81
C PRO A 91 -17.27 -5.14 -11.84
N ALA A 92 -16.55 -4.36 -11.02
CA ALA A 92 -15.60 -4.90 -10.05
C ALA A 92 -16.30 -5.70 -8.95
N VAL A 93 -17.44 -5.22 -8.44
CA VAL A 93 -18.24 -5.95 -7.46
C VAL A 93 -18.72 -7.29 -8.03
N ARG A 94 -19.23 -7.31 -9.26
CA ARG A 94 -19.62 -8.58 -9.93
C ARG A 94 -18.45 -9.54 -10.10
N LEU A 95 -17.26 -9.02 -10.40
CA LEU A 95 -16.04 -9.83 -10.48
C LEU A 95 -15.68 -10.40 -9.10
N ILE A 96 -15.71 -9.57 -8.05
CA ILE A 96 -15.45 -9.99 -6.67
C ILE A 96 -16.40 -11.11 -6.25
N ASP A 97 -17.70 -10.96 -6.52
CA ASP A 97 -18.70 -11.98 -6.17
C ASP A 97 -18.41 -13.29 -6.90
N ARG A 98 -18.02 -13.25 -8.18
CA ARG A 98 -17.59 -14.46 -8.92
C ARG A 98 -16.33 -15.09 -8.34
N LEU A 99 -15.32 -14.26 -8.02
CA LEU A 99 -14.08 -14.73 -7.41
C LEU A 99 -14.31 -15.35 -6.04
N ALA A 100 -15.30 -14.86 -5.28
CA ALA A 100 -15.66 -15.38 -3.96
C ALA A 100 -16.28 -16.79 -4.01
N LEU A 101 -16.77 -17.25 -5.17
CA LEU A 101 -17.30 -18.61 -5.36
C LEU A 101 -16.22 -19.67 -5.58
N VAL A 102 -15.00 -19.27 -5.93
CA VAL A 102 -13.92 -20.20 -6.29
C VAL A 102 -13.41 -21.03 -5.11
N PRO A 103 -13.11 -20.44 -3.93
CA PRO A 103 -12.56 -21.21 -2.81
C PRO A 103 -13.58 -22.19 -2.24
N ARG A 104 -13.12 -23.41 -1.91
CA ARG A 104 -13.96 -24.48 -1.33
C ARG A 104 -13.78 -24.66 0.17
N ASN A 105 -12.71 -24.12 0.74
CA ASN A 105 -12.41 -24.18 2.17
C ASN A 105 -11.65 -22.94 2.65
N GLY A 106 -11.63 -22.70 3.97
CA GLY A 106 -11.03 -21.49 4.55
C GLY A 106 -9.56 -21.26 4.22
N ARG A 107 -8.74 -22.32 4.18
CA ARG A 107 -7.30 -22.21 3.86
C ARG A 107 -7.10 -21.78 2.41
N SER A 108 -7.86 -22.39 1.48
CA SER A 108 -7.85 -22.00 0.08
C SER A 108 -8.36 -20.57 -0.12
N ALA A 109 -9.31 -20.10 0.70
CA ALA A 109 -9.82 -18.74 0.62
C ALA A 109 -8.77 -17.69 1.00
N VAL A 110 -7.98 -17.94 2.06
CA VAL A 110 -6.87 -17.05 2.45
C VAL A 110 -5.80 -17.00 1.36
N ALA A 111 -5.39 -18.16 0.82
CA ALA A 111 -4.43 -18.22 -0.29
C ALA A 111 -4.96 -17.54 -1.56
N TRP A 112 -6.26 -17.66 -1.82
CA TRP A 112 -6.91 -16.99 -2.94
C TRP A 112 -6.92 -15.47 -2.80
N VAL A 113 -7.22 -14.95 -1.60
CA VAL A 113 -7.11 -13.51 -1.31
C VAL A 113 -5.68 -13.02 -1.53
N ALA A 114 -4.68 -13.75 -1.05
CA ALA A 114 -3.28 -13.41 -1.26
C ALA A 114 -2.95 -13.29 -2.75
N LEU A 115 -3.30 -14.31 -3.53
CA LEU A 115 -3.04 -14.35 -4.97
C LEU A 115 -3.72 -13.18 -5.69
N ILE A 116 -5.01 -12.97 -5.46
CA ILE A 116 -5.77 -11.91 -6.13
C ILE A 116 -5.28 -10.52 -5.72
N SER A 117 -4.93 -10.33 -4.45
CA SER A 117 -4.32 -9.07 -3.97
C SER A 117 -2.99 -8.79 -4.67
N MET A 118 -2.10 -9.79 -4.78
CA MET A 118 -0.83 -9.66 -5.49
C MET A 118 -1.03 -9.36 -6.98
N LEU A 119 -1.91 -10.11 -7.67
CA LEU A 119 -2.22 -9.88 -9.08
C LEU A 119 -2.81 -8.48 -9.33
N ALA A 120 -3.75 -8.05 -8.49
CA ALA A 120 -4.30 -6.70 -8.57
C ALA A 120 -3.21 -5.64 -8.33
N SER A 121 -2.26 -5.91 -7.44
CA SER A 121 -1.18 -4.96 -7.11
C SER A 121 -0.16 -4.83 -8.23
N LEU A 122 0.10 -5.90 -8.98
CA LEU A 122 0.95 -5.85 -10.18
C LEU A 122 0.36 -4.92 -11.26
N LEU A 123 -0.96 -4.81 -11.32
CA LEU A 123 -1.64 -3.88 -12.21
C LEU A 123 -1.66 -2.46 -11.63
N ASN A 124 -2.15 -2.33 -10.40
CA ASN A 124 -2.25 -1.07 -9.68
C ASN A 124 -2.30 -1.31 -8.17
N TRP A 125 -1.30 -0.80 -7.45
CA TRP A 125 -1.21 -0.95 -5.99
C TRP A 125 -2.40 -0.31 -5.25
N GLY A 126 -2.93 0.82 -5.73
CA GLY A 126 -4.10 1.49 -5.13
C GLY A 126 -5.39 0.67 -5.27
N LEU A 127 -5.60 0.03 -6.42
CA LEU A 127 -6.69 -0.90 -6.68
C LEU A 127 -6.61 -2.11 -5.75
N SER A 128 -5.43 -2.71 -5.62
CA SER A 128 -5.19 -3.90 -4.80
C SER A 128 -5.66 -3.73 -3.35
N LEU A 129 -5.32 -2.58 -2.74
CA LEU A 129 -5.68 -2.27 -1.36
C LEU A 129 -7.18 -2.37 -1.10
N VAL A 130 -7.98 -1.80 -2.00
CA VAL A 130 -9.43 -1.78 -1.85
C VAL A 130 -10.04 -3.11 -2.29
N PHE A 131 -9.60 -3.63 -3.45
CA PHE A 131 -10.13 -4.85 -4.04
C PHE A 131 -9.92 -6.07 -3.13
N GLY A 132 -8.73 -6.21 -2.55
CA GLY A 132 -8.42 -7.30 -1.62
C GLY A 132 -9.32 -7.28 -0.38
N GLY A 133 -9.52 -6.11 0.22
CA GLY A 133 -10.43 -5.96 1.37
C GLY A 133 -11.89 -6.27 1.03
N LEU A 134 -12.37 -5.83 -0.14
CA LEU A 134 -13.72 -6.14 -0.60
C LEU A 134 -13.90 -7.65 -0.87
N LEU A 135 -12.90 -8.33 -1.42
CA LEU A 135 -12.91 -9.78 -1.63
C LEU A 135 -12.94 -10.55 -0.29
N VAL A 136 -12.14 -10.14 0.69
CA VAL A 136 -12.20 -10.70 2.05
C VAL A 136 -13.60 -10.56 2.63
N ARG A 137 -14.21 -9.38 2.49
CA ARG A 137 -15.58 -9.12 2.96
C ARG A 137 -16.61 -9.97 2.22
N ALA A 138 -16.42 -10.25 0.93
CA ALA A 138 -17.30 -11.12 0.15
C ALA A 138 -17.21 -12.60 0.59
N LEU A 139 -15.99 -13.10 0.78
CA LEU A 139 -15.75 -14.45 1.30
C LEU A 139 -16.28 -14.62 2.74
N ALA A 140 -16.16 -13.59 3.57
CA ALA A 140 -16.67 -13.63 4.94
C ALA A 140 -18.21 -13.70 5.04
N ARG A 141 -18.94 -13.30 3.99
CA ARG A 141 -20.40 -13.43 3.94
C ARG A 141 -20.87 -14.86 3.62
N ARG A 142 -19.98 -15.74 3.16
CA ARG A 142 -20.31 -17.13 2.85
C ARG A 142 -20.44 -17.95 4.13
N THR A 143 -21.66 -18.39 4.43
CA THR A 143 -21.96 -19.21 5.62
C THR A 143 -21.45 -20.64 5.51
N ASP A 144 -21.23 -21.14 4.30
CA ASP A 144 -20.67 -22.45 4.01
C ASP A 144 -19.14 -22.50 4.14
N LEU A 145 -18.49 -21.35 4.27
CA LEU A 145 -17.04 -21.22 4.27
C LEU A 145 -16.52 -20.79 5.65
N ARG A 146 -15.91 -21.72 6.38
CA ARG A 146 -15.17 -21.41 7.62
C ARG A 146 -13.79 -20.84 7.30
N MET A 147 -13.72 -19.53 7.04
CA MET A 147 -12.49 -18.78 6.79
C MET A 147 -12.08 -17.95 8.02
N ASP A 148 -10.79 -17.96 8.37
CA ASP A 148 -10.25 -17.02 9.35
C ASP A 148 -10.19 -15.61 8.73
N TYR A 149 -11.06 -14.72 9.22
CA TYR A 149 -11.16 -13.34 8.74
C TYR A 149 -9.88 -12.53 8.92
N ARG A 150 -9.14 -12.79 10.00
CA ARG A 150 -7.91 -12.06 10.33
C ARG A 150 -6.78 -12.50 9.40
N ALA A 151 -6.67 -13.81 9.16
CA ALA A 151 -5.70 -14.35 8.21
C ALA A 151 -6.00 -13.88 6.77
N ALA A 152 -7.28 -13.83 6.38
CA ALA A 152 -7.68 -13.30 5.08
C ALA A 152 -7.39 -11.78 4.96
N GLY A 153 -7.65 -11.00 6.01
CA GLY A 153 -7.28 -9.59 6.07
C GLY A 153 -5.77 -9.38 5.94
N ALA A 154 -4.96 -10.17 6.64
CA ALA A 154 -3.51 -10.14 6.50
C ALA A 154 -3.06 -10.53 5.08
N ALA A 155 -3.67 -11.55 4.47
CA ALA A 155 -3.40 -11.96 3.11
C ALA A 155 -3.72 -10.85 2.08
N ALA A 156 -4.75 -10.04 2.33
CA ALA A 156 -5.07 -8.91 1.46
C ALA A 156 -3.96 -7.85 1.42
N TYR A 157 -3.11 -7.76 2.46
CA TYR A 157 -1.95 -6.88 2.46
C TYR A 157 -0.75 -7.41 1.65
N LEU A 158 -0.74 -8.67 1.19
CA LEU A 158 0.40 -9.19 0.42
C LEU A 158 0.59 -8.50 -0.93
N GLY A 159 -0.45 -7.92 -1.53
CA GLY A 159 -0.29 -7.05 -2.69
C GLY A 159 0.65 -5.88 -2.40
N LEU A 160 0.30 -5.05 -1.40
CA LEU A 160 1.11 -3.92 -0.99
C LEU A 160 2.45 -4.36 -0.34
N GLY A 161 2.45 -5.45 0.42
CA GLY A 161 3.61 -5.87 1.21
C GLY A 161 4.68 -6.62 0.43
N ALA A 162 4.35 -7.23 -0.72
CA ALA A 162 5.28 -8.09 -1.44
C ALA A 162 5.59 -7.63 -2.87
N VAL A 163 4.57 -7.24 -3.66
CA VAL A 163 4.73 -7.13 -5.13
C VAL A 163 4.40 -5.77 -5.72
N TRP A 164 3.97 -4.80 -4.91
CA TRP A 164 3.52 -3.49 -5.39
C TRP A 164 4.53 -2.75 -6.29
N ALA A 165 5.82 -2.85 -5.97
CA ALA A 165 6.90 -2.20 -6.71
C ALA A 165 7.38 -3.02 -7.92
N LEU A 166 6.86 -4.23 -8.13
CA LEU A 166 7.29 -5.16 -9.18
C LEU A 166 6.35 -5.17 -10.40
N GLY A 167 5.26 -4.40 -10.33
CA GLY A 167 4.23 -4.36 -11.36
C GLY A 167 4.35 -3.22 -12.36
N LEU A 168 3.38 -3.15 -13.26
CA LEU A 168 3.20 -2.04 -14.21
C LEU A 168 3.04 -0.69 -13.49
N SER A 169 2.50 -0.70 -12.27
CA SER A 169 2.33 0.49 -11.43
C SER A 169 3.57 0.90 -10.63
N SER A 170 4.72 0.27 -10.87
CA SER A 170 5.98 0.60 -10.22
C SER A 170 6.43 2.03 -10.58
N SER A 171 6.40 2.93 -9.59
CA SER A 171 6.78 4.33 -9.79
C SER A 171 8.23 4.48 -10.25
N ALA A 172 9.14 3.67 -9.71
CA ALA A 172 10.55 3.70 -10.10
C ALA A 172 10.74 3.28 -11.57
N ALA A 173 10.09 2.18 -11.99
CA ALA A 173 10.17 1.72 -13.36
C ALA A 173 9.52 2.72 -14.34
N GLN A 174 8.37 3.30 -13.98
CA GLN A 174 7.68 4.31 -14.81
C GLN A 174 8.50 5.58 -14.99
N LEU A 175 9.11 6.08 -13.92
CA LEU A 175 10.00 7.25 -13.96
C LEU A 175 11.18 6.99 -14.89
N GLN A 176 11.82 5.83 -14.76
CA GLN A 176 12.99 5.48 -15.57
C GLN A 176 12.67 5.22 -17.05
N ALA A 177 11.47 4.72 -17.34
CA ALA A 177 11.00 4.46 -18.70
C ALA A 177 10.52 5.72 -19.44
N ASN A 178 10.38 6.87 -18.76
CA ASN A 178 9.92 8.12 -19.35
C ASN A 178 10.98 9.23 -19.25
N PRO A 179 11.64 9.61 -20.36
CA PRO A 179 12.67 10.66 -20.34
C PRO A 179 12.14 12.02 -19.86
N ALA A 180 10.85 12.32 -20.05
CA ALA A 180 10.25 13.57 -19.57
C ALA A 180 10.09 13.61 -18.03
N SER A 181 10.16 12.45 -17.37
CA SER A 181 10.04 12.31 -15.91
C SER A 181 11.39 12.25 -15.20
N LEU A 182 12.51 12.20 -15.94
CA LEU A 182 13.86 12.15 -15.39
C LEU A 182 14.52 13.54 -15.39
N PRO A 183 15.18 13.94 -14.28
CA PRO A 183 16.06 15.10 -14.29
C PRO A 183 17.16 14.94 -15.36
N PRO A 184 17.53 16.00 -16.11
CA PRO A 184 18.53 15.90 -17.17
C PRO A 184 19.88 15.33 -16.71
N SER A 185 20.29 15.62 -15.47
CA SER A 185 21.51 15.10 -14.86
C SER A 185 21.48 13.59 -14.66
N ILE A 186 20.32 13.02 -14.32
CA ILE A 186 20.16 11.57 -14.16
C ILE A 186 20.05 10.91 -15.53
N LEU A 187 19.24 11.48 -16.43
CA LEU A 187 19.06 10.97 -17.79
C LEU A 187 20.39 10.87 -18.56
N ALA A 188 21.29 11.83 -18.38
CA ALA A 188 22.61 11.83 -19.01
C ALA A 188 23.52 10.67 -18.54
N ILE A 189 23.29 10.15 -17.33
CA ILE A 189 24.07 9.06 -16.75
C ILE A 189 23.42 7.71 -17.06
N THR A 190 22.11 7.60 -16.84
CA THR A 190 21.41 6.30 -16.86
C THR A 190 20.74 5.99 -18.19
N GLY A 191 20.49 7.00 -19.03
CA GLY A 191 19.58 6.86 -20.16
C GLY A 191 18.15 6.51 -19.72
N VAL A 192 17.32 6.12 -20.69
CA VAL A 192 15.97 5.56 -20.47
C VAL A 192 16.08 4.05 -20.34
N ILE A 193 15.51 3.48 -19.28
CA ILE A 193 15.43 2.02 -19.12
C ILE A 193 13.96 1.58 -19.29
N PRO A 194 13.61 0.95 -20.42
CA PRO A 194 12.23 0.57 -20.72
C PRO A 194 11.74 -0.61 -19.87
N PHE A 195 10.43 -0.87 -19.91
CA PHE A 195 9.83 -2.02 -19.24
C PHE A 195 10.33 -3.37 -19.74
N THR A 196 10.78 -3.47 -20.99
CA THR A 196 11.41 -4.68 -21.55
C THR A 196 12.70 -5.08 -20.84
N GLU A 197 13.34 -4.13 -20.14
CA GLU A 197 14.58 -4.33 -19.37
C GLU A 197 14.34 -4.31 -17.85
N THR A 198 13.09 -4.17 -17.41
CA THR A 198 12.74 -4.10 -15.98
C THR A 198 11.57 -5.03 -15.64
N ILE A 199 10.34 -4.65 -15.99
CA ILE A 199 9.11 -5.33 -15.59
C ILE A 199 8.81 -6.59 -16.42
N PHE A 200 9.20 -6.61 -17.70
CA PHE A 200 8.89 -7.72 -18.63
C PHE A 200 10.03 -8.71 -18.82
N LEU A 201 11.00 -8.72 -17.91
CA LEU A 201 12.06 -9.71 -17.90
C LEU A 201 11.48 -11.08 -17.55
N TRP A 202 11.91 -12.10 -18.28
CA TRP A 202 11.49 -13.49 -18.08
C TRP A 202 12.38 -14.25 -17.09
N GLN A 203 13.50 -13.64 -16.68
CA GLN A 203 14.56 -14.20 -15.84
C GLN A 203 14.36 -13.88 -14.36
#